data_AF-A0A965YG90-F1
#
_entry.id   AF-A0A965YG90-F1
#
_cell.length_a   1.000
_cell.length_b   1.000
_cell.length_c   1.000
_cell.angle_alpha   90.00
_cell.angle_beta   90.00
_cell.angle_gamma   90.00
#
_symmetry.space_group_name_H-M   'P 1'
#
loop_
_entity.id
_entity.type
_entity.pdbx_description
1 polymer ?
#
loop_
_entity_poly.entity_id
_entity_poly.type
_entity_poly.pdbx_seq_one_letter_code
_entity_poly.pdbx_strand_id
1 'polypeptide(L)'
;MPYSKIRKRYLLLLLFLMVGVAVSVPTYFTYRRTRAILLEEIQSNALNSAHAIATFLSSDIEQYRPLSEATSLIEGSELHQTYLGYNSLMRTIKEKSDATFIYTSKYLDDQTSAFILDGEESGTV
;
A
#
# COMPACT_ATOMS: atom_id res chain seq x y z
N MET A 1 -62.04 -20.07 8.37
CA MET A 1 -60.94 -20.59 7.51
C MET A 1 -59.64 -19.82 7.74
N PRO A 2 -58.84 -20.12 8.79
CA PRO A 2 -57.55 -19.45 9.06
C PRO A 2 -56.33 -20.12 8.41
N TYR A 3 -56.44 -21.40 8.02
CA TYR A 3 -55.35 -22.22 7.47
C TYR A 3 -54.70 -21.66 6.18
N SER A 4 -55.47 -20.95 5.35
CA SER A 4 -54.98 -20.38 4.07
C SER A 4 -53.99 -19.22 4.26
N LYS A 5 -54.22 -18.36 5.26
CA LYS A 5 -53.38 -17.17 5.49
C LYS A 5 -51.99 -17.54 6.04
N ILE A 6 -51.93 -18.53 6.93
CA ILE A 6 -50.69 -19.05 7.52
C ILE A 6 -49.81 -19.68 6.43
N ARG A 7 -50.40 -20.50 5.55
CA ARG A 7 -49.68 -21.16 4.45
C ARG A 7 -49.13 -20.17 3.42
N LYS A 8 -49.86 -19.09 3.11
CA LYS A 8 -49.37 -17.99 2.25
C LYS A 8 -48.17 -17.25 2.86
N ARG A 9 -48.16 -17.06 4.19
CA ARG A 9 -47.06 -16.39 4.90
C ARG A 9 -45.77 -17.22 4.91
N TYR A 10 -45.88 -18.54 5.08
CA TYR A 10 -44.74 -19.45 4.95
C TYR A 10 -44.19 -19.49 3.51
N LEU A 11 -45.07 -19.50 2.51
CA LEU A 11 -44.67 -19.43 1.11
C LEU A 11 -43.89 -18.16 0.78
N LEU A 12 -44.32 -17.02 1.34
CA LEU A 12 -43.67 -15.73 1.16
C LEU A 12 -42.29 -15.68 1.84
N LEU A 13 -42.15 -16.25 3.04
CA LEU A 13 -40.86 -16.38 3.73
C LEU A 13 -39.88 -17.29 2.96
N LEU A 14 -40.38 -18.40 2.41
CA LEU A 14 -39.58 -19.34 1.63
C LEU A 14 -39.10 -18.72 0.32
N LEU A 15 -39.94 -17.89 -0.31
CA LEU A 15 -39.55 -17.10 -1.48
C LEU A 15 -38.40 -16.13 -1.15
N PHE A 16 -38.51 -15.38 -0.04
CA PHE A 16 -37.43 -14.49 0.40
C PHE A 16 -36.13 -15.22 0.71
N LEU A 17 -36.21 -16.40 1.33
CA LEU A 17 -35.04 -17.24 1.58
C LEU A 17 -34.38 -17.69 0.26
N MET A 18 -35.18 -18.16 -0.71
CA MET A 18 -34.71 -18.58 -2.03
C MET A 18 -34.02 -17.43 -2.78
N VAL A 19 -34.63 -16.24 -2.77
CA VAL A 19 -34.03 -15.05 -3.40
C VAL A 19 -32.74 -14.65 -2.69
N GLY A 20 -32.71 -14.68 -1.36
CA GLY A 20 -31.51 -14.38 -0.57
C GLY A 20 -30.34 -15.33 -0.90
N VAL A 21 -30.62 -16.63 -1.03
CA VAL A 21 -29.61 -17.63 -1.42
C VAL A 21 -29.20 -17.46 -2.89
N ALA A 22 -30.14 -17.18 -3.78
CA ALA A 22 -29.86 -16.98 -5.20
C ALA A 22 -28.96 -15.75 -5.44
N VAL A 23 -29.11 -14.69 -4.64
CA VAL A 23 -28.29 -13.48 -4.74
C VAL A 23 -26.95 -13.63 -3.99
N SER A 24 -26.89 -14.40 -2.91
CA SER A 24 -25.66 -14.53 -2.11
C SER A 24 -24.51 -15.20 -2.89
N VAL A 25 -24.81 -16.20 -3.72
CA VAL A 25 -23.82 -16.91 -4.53
C VAL A 25 -23.08 -15.98 -5.51
N PRO A 26 -23.76 -15.22 -6.41
CA PRO A 26 -23.08 -14.29 -7.31
C PRO A 26 -22.38 -13.16 -6.56
N THR A 27 -22.97 -12.62 -5.48
CA THR A 27 -22.31 -11.58 -4.67
C THR A 27 -21.01 -12.09 -4.06
N TYR A 28 -21.02 -13.29 -3.50
CA TYR A 28 -19.82 -13.90 -2.92
C TYR A 28 -18.74 -14.19 -3.96
N PHE A 29 -19.14 -14.66 -5.15
CA PHE A 29 -18.22 -14.89 -6.25
C PHE A 29 -17.55 -13.60 -6.72
N THR A 30 -18.33 -12.53 -6.94
CA THR A 30 -17.81 -11.21 -7.31
C THR A 30 -16.86 -10.68 -6.25
N TYR A 31 -17.25 -10.74 -4.96
CA TYR A 31 -16.40 -10.29 -3.86
C TYR A 31 -15.05 -11.02 -3.83
N ARG A 32 -15.03 -12.35 -3.95
CA ARG A 32 -13.79 -13.12 -3.97
C ARG A 32 -12.90 -12.76 -5.16
N ARG A 33 -13.48 -12.59 -6.34
CA ARG A 33 -12.74 -12.24 -7.55
C ARG A 33 -12.16 -10.83 -7.45
N THR A 34 -12.96 -9.85 -7.02
CA THR A 34 -12.49 -8.48 -6.78
C THR A 34 -11.36 -8.46 -5.75
N ARG A 35 -11.51 -9.19 -4.63
CA ARG A 35 -10.47 -9.29 -3.61
C ARG A 35 -9.18 -9.91 -4.14
N ALA A 36 -9.28 -10.94 -4.98
CA ALA A 36 -8.11 -11.59 -5.57
C ALA A 36 -7.37 -10.64 -6.52
N ILE A 37 -8.09 -9.93 -7.41
CA ILE A 37 -7.52 -8.96 -8.34
C ILE A 37 -6.84 -7.82 -7.57
N LEU A 38 -7.51 -7.26 -6.56
CA LEU A 38 -6.95 -6.21 -5.73
C LEU A 38 -5.66 -6.66 -5.02
N LEU A 39 -5.65 -7.88 -4.47
CA LEU A 39 -4.44 -8.43 -3.83
C LEU A 39 -3.30 -8.61 -4.83
N GLU A 40 -3.58 -9.11 -6.03
CA GLU A 40 -2.59 -9.30 -7.08
C GLU A 40 -2.00 -7.95 -7.55
N GLU A 41 -2.86 -6.96 -7.75
CA GLU A 41 -2.45 -5.61 -8.14
C GLU A 41 -1.60 -4.93 -7.06
N ILE A 42 -2.02 -5.02 -5.80
CA ILE A 42 -1.23 -4.50 -4.67
C ILE A 42 0.15 -5.18 -4.59
N GLN A 43 0.21 -6.50 -4.73
CA GLN A 43 1.48 -7.24 -4.68
C GLN A 43 2.39 -6.88 -5.86
N SER A 44 1.84 -6.79 -7.07
CA SER A 44 2.57 -6.40 -8.27
C SER A 44 3.13 -4.98 -8.14
N ASN A 45 2.31 -4.03 -7.69
CA ASN A 45 2.73 -2.65 -7.49
C ASN A 45 3.81 -2.51 -6.41
N ALA A 46 3.68 -3.24 -5.30
CA ALA A 46 4.70 -3.28 -4.25
C ALA A 46 6.02 -3.85 -4.76
N LEU A 47 5.99 -4.94 -5.52
CA LEU A 47 7.19 -5.59 -6.08
C LEU A 47 7.88 -4.68 -7.10
N ASN A 48 7.11 -4.05 -8.00
CA ASN A 48 7.65 -3.10 -8.97
C ASN A 48 8.28 -1.88 -8.29
N SER A 49 7.66 -1.38 -7.21
CA SER A 49 8.19 -0.27 -6.42
C SER A 49 9.48 -0.66 -5.72
N ALA A 50 9.50 -1.80 -5.03
CA ALA A 50 10.71 -2.32 -4.39
C ALA A 50 11.86 -2.51 -5.40
N HIS A 51 11.56 -3.04 -6.59
CA HIS A 51 12.55 -3.16 -7.67
C HIS A 51 13.04 -1.81 -8.18
N ALA A 52 12.16 -0.83 -8.37
CA ALA A 52 12.56 0.52 -8.78
C ALA A 52 13.49 1.17 -7.75
N ILE A 53 13.14 1.06 -6.46
CA ILE A 53 13.94 1.58 -5.33
C ILE A 53 15.29 0.87 -5.27
N ALA A 54 15.30 -0.46 -5.31
CA ALA A 54 16.53 -1.24 -5.27
C ALA A 54 17.44 -0.91 -6.46
N THR A 55 16.87 -0.80 -7.66
CA THR A 55 17.62 -0.44 -8.89
C THR A 55 18.21 0.95 -8.78
N PHE A 56 17.42 1.92 -8.31
CA PHE A 56 17.85 3.29 -8.13
C PHE A 56 19.00 3.39 -7.11
N LEU A 57 18.82 2.81 -5.91
CA LEU A 57 19.86 2.79 -4.88
C LEU A 57 21.11 2.02 -5.33
N SER A 58 20.95 0.95 -6.10
CA SER A 58 22.09 0.18 -6.62
C SER A 58 22.83 0.90 -7.75
N SER A 59 22.12 1.71 -8.55
CA SER A 59 22.72 2.43 -9.68
C SER A 59 23.70 3.52 -9.25
N ASP A 60 23.53 4.05 -8.03
CA ASP A 60 24.35 5.16 -7.54
C ASP A 60 24.61 5.05 -6.02
N ILE A 61 24.99 3.84 -5.59
CA ILE A 61 25.21 3.51 -4.18
C ILE A 61 26.29 4.39 -3.53
N GLU A 62 27.24 4.88 -4.32
CA GLU A 62 28.33 5.75 -3.86
C GLU A 62 27.83 7.15 -3.46
N GLN A 63 26.79 7.67 -4.13
CA GLN A 63 26.14 8.92 -3.73
C GLN A 63 25.16 8.74 -2.57
N TYR A 64 24.55 7.57 -2.45
CA TYR A 64 23.64 7.26 -1.35
C TYR A 64 24.36 6.93 -0.04
N ARG A 65 25.55 6.32 -0.10
CA ARG A 65 26.32 5.91 1.09
C ARG A 65 26.58 7.08 2.07
N PRO A 66 27.05 8.27 1.64
CA PRO A 66 27.21 9.43 2.52
C PRO A 66 25.90 9.88 3.19
N LEU A 67 24.76 9.77 2.49
CA LEU A 67 23.45 10.07 3.08
C LEU A 67 23.11 9.11 4.22
N SER A 68 23.42 7.83 4.04
CA SER A 68 23.20 6.82 5.08
C SER A 68 24.16 6.96 6.26
N GLU A 69 25.37 7.48 6.05
CA GLU A 69 26.40 7.57 7.08
C GLU A 69 26.35 8.89 7.87
N ALA A 70 25.74 9.93 7.31
CA ALA A 70 25.61 11.24 7.93
C ALA A 70 24.75 11.19 9.20
N THR A 71 25.28 11.77 10.30
CA THR A 71 24.55 11.94 11.56
C THR A 71 23.54 13.10 11.49
N SER A 72 23.82 14.12 10.68
CA SER A 72 22.95 15.29 10.49
C SER A 72 23.15 15.88 9.11
N LEU A 73 22.05 16.28 8.45
CA LEU A 73 22.08 16.99 7.18
C LEU A 73 22.10 18.50 7.43
N ILE A 74 23.14 19.17 6.96
CA ILE A 74 23.24 20.63 7.01
C ILE A 74 22.46 21.20 5.82
N GLU A 75 21.48 22.06 6.08
CA GLU A 75 20.67 22.69 5.05
C GLU A 75 21.56 23.49 4.07
N GLY A 76 21.29 23.35 2.77
CA GLY A 76 22.08 23.98 1.71
C GLY A 76 23.43 23.31 1.40
N SER A 77 23.85 22.27 2.13
CA SER A 77 25.02 21.47 1.76
C SER A 77 24.79 20.67 0.47
N GLU A 78 25.88 20.27 -0.19
CA GLU A 78 25.81 19.37 -1.35
C GLU A 78 25.06 18.08 -1.00
N LEU A 79 25.34 17.51 0.17
CA LEU A 79 24.67 16.32 0.67
C LEU A 79 23.16 16.53 0.89
N HIS A 80 22.74 17.71 1.32
CA HIS A 80 21.33 18.05 1.42
C HIS A 80 20.64 18.16 0.05
N GLN A 81 21.34 18.69 -0.97
CA GLN A 81 20.81 18.69 -2.35
C GLN A 81 20.69 17.27 -2.90
N THR A 82 21.66 16.41 -2.62
CA THR A 82 21.59 14.98 -2.92
C THR A 82 20.35 14.38 -2.25
N TYR A 83 20.17 14.57 -0.94
CA TYR A 83 18.97 14.12 -0.22
C TYR A 83 17.66 14.55 -0.91
N LEU A 84 17.51 15.82 -1.25
CA LEU A 84 16.30 16.33 -1.93
C LEU A 84 16.04 15.64 -3.28
N GLY A 85 17.10 15.36 -4.04
CA GLY A 85 17.01 14.60 -5.29
C GLY A 85 16.48 13.18 -5.08
N TYR A 86 17.08 12.44 -4.15
CA TYR A 86 16.67 11.09 -3.79
C TYR A 86 15.24 11.07 -3.21
N ASN A 87 14.88 12.03 -2.36
CA ASN A 87 13.56 12.09 -1.73
C ASN A 87 12.46 12.45 -2.74
N SER A 88 12.74 13.31 -3.71
CA SER A 88 11.80 13.64 -4.80
C SER A 88 11.49 12.42 -5.68
N LEU A 89 12.49 11.57 -5.92
CA LEU A 89 12.30 10.30 -6.63
C LEU A 89 11.49 9.31 -5.80
N MET A 90 11.74 9.23 -4.49
CA MET A 90 10.92 8.42 -3.59
C MET A 90 9.45 8.85 -3.58
N ARG A 91 9.20 10.16 -3.56
CA ARG A 91 7.87 10.73 -3.68
C ARG A 91 7.19 10.36 -4.99
N THR A 92 7.91 10.42 -6.11
CA THR A 92 7.38 9.99 -7.42
C THR A 92 6.98 8.51 -7.43
N ILE A 93 7.75 7.66 -6.76
CA ILE A 93 7.43 6.23 -6.62
C ILE A 93 6.20 6.04 -5.74
N LYS A 94 6.09 6.77 -4.62
CA LYS A 94 4.91 6.77 -3.73
C LYS A 94 3.64 7.16 -4.48
N GLU A 95 3.67 8.26 -5.23
CA GLU A 95 2.54 8.75 -6.04
C GLU A 95 2.08 7.74 -7.11
N LYS A 96 3.02 7.01 -7.72
CA LYS A 96 2.72 6.03 -8.78
C LYS A 96 2.27 4.67 -8.27
N SER A 97 2.62 4.33 -7.03
CA SER A 97 2.38 3.00 -6.45
C SER A 97 1.14 2.94 -5.57
N ASP A 98 0.48 4.08 -5.35
CA ASP A 98 -0.63 4.24 -4.40
C ASP A 98 -0.26 3.80 -2.97
N ALA A 99 1.04 3.84 -2.66
CA ALA A 99 1.56 3.47 -1.35
C ALA A 99 1.26 4.58 -0.33
N THR A 100 0.79 4.19 0.85
CA THR A 100 0.57 5.15 1.94
C THR A 100 1.89 5.71 2.47
N PHE A 101 2.93 4.86 2.57
CA PHE A 101 4.26 5.22 3.04
C PHE A 101 5.33 4.48 2.24
N ILE A 102 6.43 5.15 1.92
CA ILE A 102 7.64 4.54 1.38
C ILE A 102 8.83 5.17 2.09
N TYR A 103 9.75 4.36 2.63
CA TYR A 103 10.92 4.88 3.29
C TYR A 103 12.12 3.96 3.12
N THR A 104 13.31 4.53 3.27
CA THR A 104 14.54 3.78 3.51
C THR A 104 14.91 3.92 4.98
N SER A 105 15.37 2.81 5.58
CA SER A 105 15.82 2.80 6.97
C SER A 105 17.27 2.34 7.05
N LYS A 106 17.98 2.94 8.01
CA LYS A 106 19.28 2.50 8.48
C LYS A 106 19.08 1.68 9.74
N TYR A 107 19.63 0.49 9.73
CA TYR A 107 19.80 -0.30 10.93
C TYR A 107 20.89 0.31 11.81
N LEU A 108 20.58 0.66 13.06
CA LEU A 108 21.56 1.13 14.04
C LEU A 108 21.85 0.03 15.08
N ASP A 109 20.80 -0.54 15.67
CA ASP A 109 20.87 -1.64 16.63
C ASP A 109 19.54 -2.40 16.71
N ASP A 110 19.46 -3.43 17.56
CA ASP A 110 18.30 -4.32 17.71
C ASP A 110 17.01 -3.60 18.14
N GLN A 111 17.11 -2.36 18.66
CA GLN A 111 15.98 -1.58 19.16
C GLN A 111 15.76 -0.27 18.38
N THR A 112 16.69 0.13 17.51
CA THR A 112 16.73 1.45 16.90
C THR A 112 17.01 1.37 15.40
N SER A 113 16.09 1.93 14.62
CA SER A 113 16.24 2.17 13.19
C SER A 113 16.00 3.64 12.90
N ALA A 114 16.82 4.24 12.03
CA ALA A 114 16.66 5.63 11.59
C ALA A 114 16.12 5.69 10.17
N PHE A 115 15.14 6.54 9.91
CA PHE A 115 14.66 6.82 8.55
C PHE A 115 15.66 7.74 7.83
N ILE A 116 16.02 7.40 6.60
CA ILE A 116 16.92 8.21 5.76
C ILE A 116 16.12 8.97 4.70
N LEU A 117 15.31 8.27 3.92
CA LEU A 117 14.39 8.86 2.93
C LEU A 117 12.96 8.45 3.31
N ASP A 118 11.98 9.33 3.11
CA ASP A 118 10.58 9.11 3.46
C ASP A 118 9.59 9.49 2.33
N GLY A 119 10.08 10.10 1.26
CA GLY A 119 9.25 10.56 0.15
C GLY A 119 8.23 11.63 0.53
N GLU A 120 8.37 12.26 1.70
CA GLU A 120 7.52 13.36 2.15
C GLU A 120 8.13 14.72 1.78
N GLU A 121 7.32 15.78 1.86
CA GLU A 121 7.81 17.14 1.65
C GLU A 121 8.65 17.60 2.86
N SER A 122 9.75 18.32 2.59
CA SER A 122 10.64 18.77 3.65
C SER A 122 9.90 19.75 4.58
N GLY A 123 9.67 19.36 5.83
CA GLY A 123 8.96 20.17 6.84
C GLY A 123 7.62 19.62 7.33
N THR A 124 7.19 18.43 6.90
CA THR A 124 5.94 17.78 7.36
C THR A 124 6.12 16.64 8.37
N VAL A 125 7.16 16.69 9.22
CA VAL A 125 7.29 15.82 10.41
C VAL A 125 6.88 16.57 11.67
#